data_AF-A0A380CT96-F1
#
_entry.id   AF-A0A380CT96-F1
#
_cell.length_a   1.000
_cell.length_b   1.000
_cell.length_c   1.000
_cell.angle_alpha   90.00
_cell.angle_beta   90.00
_cell.angle_gamma   90.00
#
_symmetry.space_group_name_H-M   'P 1'
#
loop_
_entity.id
_entity.type
_entity.pdbx_description
1 polymer ?
#
loop_
_entity_poly.entity_id
_entity_poly.type
_entity_poly.pdbx_seq_one_letter_code
_entity_poly.pdbx_strand_id
1 'polypeptide(L)'
;MEEIGWRGFLQRELKPLPEFLNILLVATLWFIWHLNFDLTSSNLLFFGILVLGSWGIGKVADNTFSLLAVSAIHSLNNFFPEMNTTKICILLILLSVWVTALVIRKRNVKNKDSEERVIA
;
A
#
# COMPACT_ATOMS: atom_id res chain seq x y z
N MET A 1 5.22 -10.88 -7.05
CA MET A 1 6.25 -10.48 -8.03
C MET A 1 6.01 -9.08 -8.57
N GLU A 2 4.75 -8.70 -8.84
CA GLU A 2 4.37 -7.35 -9.30
C GLU A 2 5.03 -6.19 -8.53
N GLU A 3 5.07 -6.29 -7.19
CA GLU A 3 5.54 -5.22 -6.33
C GLU A 3 7.03 -4.86 -6.47
N ILE A 4 7.84 -5.76 -7.01
CA ILE A 4 9.25 -5.47 -7.31
C ILE A 4 9.33 -4.40 -8.40
N GLY A 5 8.49 -4.50 -9.44
CA GLY A 5 8.43 -3.50 -10.51
C GLY A 5 7.75 -2.21 -10.04
N TRP A 6 6.57 -2.31 -9.42
CA TRP A 6 5.79 -1.14 -9.04
C TRP A 6 6.42 -0.33 -7.91
N ARG A 7 6.69 -0.97 -6.77
CA ARG A 7 7.15 -0.30 -5.53
C ARG A 7 8.67 -0.39 -5.36
N GLY A 8 9.29 -1.44 -5.90
CA GLY A 8 10.75 -1.60 -5.88
C GLY A 8 11.49 -0.71 -6.88
N PHE A 9 10.83 -0.32 -7.98
CA PHE A 9 11.43 0.47 -9.06
C PHE A 9 10.56 1.69 -9.45
N LEU A 10 9.44 1.51 -10.13
CA LEU A 10 8.73 2.59 -10.84
C LEU A 10 8.30 3.75 -9.93
N GLN A 11 7.65 3.48 -8.80
CA GLN A 11 7.22 4.52 -7.85
C GLN A 11 8.41 5.33 -7.33
N ARG A 12 9.59 4.70 -7.19
CA ARG A 12 10.82 5.36 -6.72
C ARG A 12 11.37 6.30 -7.79
N GLU A 13 11.42 5.85 -9.04
CA GLU A 13 11.86 6.68 -10.17
C GLU A 13 10.95 7.90 -10.39
N LEU A 14 9.67 7.78 -10.05
CA LEU A 14 8.71 8.88 -10.17
C LEU A 14 8.71 9.82 -8.94
N LYS A 15 9.53 9.61 -7.90
CA LYS A 15 9.56 10.49 -6.70
C LYS A 15 9.94 11.94 -6.94
N PRO A 16 10.69 12.33 -7.99
CA PRO A 16 10.91 13.74 -8.30
C PRO A 16 9.62 14.49 -8.68
N LEU A 17 8.55 13.78 -9.06
CA LEU A 17 7.25 14.36 -9.40
C LEU A 17 6.42 14.64 -8.13
N PRO A 18 5.43 15.55 -8.21
CA PRO A 18 4.45 15.71 -7.13
C PRO A 18 3.79 14.38 -6.74
N GLU A 19 3.55 14.15 -5.44
CA GLU A 19 3.02 12.88 -4.92
C GLU A 19 1.74 12.44 -5.64
N PHE A 20 0.83 13.39 -5.89
CA PHE A 20 -0.40 13.11 -6.63
C PHE A 20 -0.14 12.61 -8.06
N LEU A 21 0.82 13.21 -8.78
CA LEU A 21 1.16 12.80 -10.13
C LEU A 21 1.84 11.44 -10.15
N ASN A 22 2.71 11.17 -9.18
CA ASN A 22 3.32 9.85 -8.99
C ASN A 22 2.24 8.77 -8.80
N ILE A 23 1.29 9.00 -7.88
CA ILE A 23 0.18 8.08 -7.62
C ILE A 23 -0.65 7.84 -8.88
N LEU A 24 -1.03 8.89 -9.60
CA LEU A 24 -1.82 8.75 -10.82
C LEU A 24 -1.07 7.98 -11.91
N LEU A 25 0.20 8.28 -12.15
CA LEU A 25 1.00 7.59 -13.15
C LEU A 25 1.15 6.10 -12.83
N VAL A 26 1.46 5.76 -11.57
CA VAL A 26 1.52 4.36 -11.13
C VAL A 26 0.17 3.67 -11.31
N ALA A 27 -0.92 4.30 -10.87
CA ALA A 27 -2.26 3.73 -11.00
C ALA A 27 -2.69 3.54 -12.46
N THR A 28 -2.40 4.49 -13.34
CA THR A 28 -2.70 4.39 -14.77
C THR A 28 -1.89 3.30 -15.44
N LEU A 29 -0.58 3.22 -15.19
CA LEU A 29 0.25 2.17 -15.76
C LEU A 29 -0.14 0.78 -15.21
N TRP A 30 -0.50 0.71 -13.92
CA TRP A 30 -1.01 -0.52 -13.32
C TRP A 30 -2.38 -0.91 -13.86
N PHE A 31 -3.26 0.05 -14.18
CA PHE A 31 -4.52 -0.24 -14.87
C PHE A 31 -4.30 -0.78 -16.28
N ILE A 32 -3.43 -0.14 -17.05
CA ILE A 32 -3.05 -0.59 -18.41
C ILE A 32 -2.49 -2.02 -18.37
N TRP A 33 -1.71 -2.37 -17.35
CA TRP A 33 -1.17 -3.71 -17.14
C TRP A 33 -2.26 -4.81 -17.05
N HIS A 34 -3.47 -4.47 -16.61
CA HIS A 34 -4.59 -5.43 -16.55
C HIS A 34 -5.30 -5.63 -17.90
N LEU A 35 -4.91 -4.89 -18.95
CA LEU A 35 -5.38 -5.04 -20.33
C LEU A 35 -6.92 -4.99 -20.49
N ASN A 36 -7.61 -4.27 -19.59
CA ASN A 36 -9.06 -4.19 -19.55
C ASN A 36 -9.54 -2.78 -19.94
N PHE A 37 -9.69 -2.55 -21.24
CA PHE A 37 -9.88 -1.21 -21.83
C PHE A 37 -11.34 -0.83 -22.10
N ASP A 38 -12.29 -1.71 -21.80
CA ASP A 38 -13.70 -1.40 -22.01
C ASP A 38 -14.14 -0.25 -21.10
N LEU A 39 -14.88 0.71 -21.64
CA LEU A 39 -15.38 1.85 -20.87
C LEU A 39 -16.65 1.47 -20.12
N THR A 40 -16.48 0.72 -19.03
CA THR A 40 -17.57 0.26 -18.15
C THR A 40 -17.47 0.89 -16.77
N SER A 41 -18.61 1.01 -16.07
CA SER A 41 -18.63 1.47 -14.67
C SER A 41 -17.78 0.59 -13.75
N SER A 42 -17.70 -0.72 -14.04
CA SER A 42 -16.85 -1.67 -13.32
C SER A 42 -15.36 -1.35 -13.51
N ASN A 43 -14.94 -1.01 -14.72
CA ASN A 43 -13.56 -0.62 -15.01
C ASN A 43 -13.21 0.74 -14.40
N LEU A 44 -14.16 1.68 -14.35
CA LEU A 44 -13.97 2.94 -13.64
C LEU A 44 -13.82 2.73 -12.12
N LEU A 45 -14.66 1.88 -11.52
CA LEU A 45 -14.53 1.50 -10.11
C LEU A 45 -13.18 0.82 -9.85
N PHE A 46 -12.78 -0.11 -10.72
CA PHE A 46 -11.50 -0.80 -10.64
C PHE A 46 -10.32 0.18 -10.70
N PHE A 47 -10.35 1.14 -11.63
CA PHE A 47 -9.35 2.20 -11.68
C PHE A 47 -9.29 3.00 -10.36
N GLY A 48 -10.44 3.35 -9.78
CA GLY A 48 -10.50 3.99 -8.46
C GLY A 48 -9.84 3.15 -7.36
N ILE A 49 -10.06 1.84 -7.36
CA ILE A 49 -9.39 0.90 -6.44
C ILE A 49 -7.87 0.92 -6.67
N LEU A 50 -7.39 0.94 -7.92
CA LEU A 50 -5.97 1.01 -8.22
C LEU A 50 -5.33 2.34 -7.80
N VAL A 51 -6.04 3.47 -7.90
CA VAL A 51 -5.57 4.76 -7.38
C VAL A 51 -5.39 4.70 -5.87
N LEU A 52 -6.41 4.22 -5.14
CA LEU A 52 -6.33 4.05 -3.68
C LEU A 52 -5.26 3.03 -3.27
N GLY A 53 -5.13 1.93 -4.01
CA GLY A 53 -4.11 0.92 -3.81
C GLY A 53 -2.70 1.46 -4.07
N SER A 54 -2.52 2.27 -5.11
CA SER A 54 -1.24 2.93 -5.42
C SER A 54 -0.80 3.86 -4.29
N TRP A 55 -1.72 4.69 -3.79
CA TRP A 55 -1.47 5.52 -2.61
C TRP A 55 -1.19 4.70 -1.35
N GLY A 56 -2.09 3.77 -0.99
CA GLY A 56 -2.03 3.02 0.26
C GLY A 56 -0.80 2.12 0.36
N ILE A 57 -0.59 1.27 -0.64
CA ILE A 57 0.59 0.40 -0.71
C ILE A 57 1.86 1.24 -0.86
N GLY A 58 1.81 2.36 -1.60
CA GLY A 58 2.92 3.30 -1.72
C GLY A 58 3.35 3.89 -0.38
N LYS A 59 2.40 4.23 0.51
CA LYS A 59 2.71 4.62 1.90
C LYS A 59 3.33 3.49 2.70
N VAL A 60 2.90 2.25 2.52
CA VAL A 60 3.53 1.10 3.18
C VAL A 60 4.98 0.96 2.73
N ALA A 61 5.25 1.09 1.43
CA ALA A 61 6.61 1.06 0.89
C ALA A 61 7.49 2.15 1.52
N ASP A 62 6.98 3.38 1.58
CA ASP A 62 7.72 4.54 2.08
C ASP A 62 8.00 4.51 3.59
N ASN A 63 7.09 3.92 4.38
CA ASN A 63 7.24 3.88 5.84
C ASN A 63 7.98 2.63 6.34
N THR A 64 7.93 1.53 5.59
CA THR A 64 8.51 0.25 6.02
C THR A 64 9.80 -0.09 5.30
N PHE A 65 10.05 0.49 4.12
CA PHE A 65 11.13 0.12 3.21
C PHE A 65 11.19 -1.39 2.91
N SER A 66 10.04 -2.07 3.01
CA SER A 66 9.94 -3.53 2.93
C SER A 66 9.03 -3.96 1.80
N LEU A 67 9.61 -4.58 0.77
CA LEU A 67 8.85 -5.20 -0.31
C LEU A 67 8.00 -6.37 0.17
N LEU A 68 8.36 -7.01 1.29
CA LEU A 68 7.57 -8.06 1.92
C LEU A 68 6.28 -7.48 2.51
N ALA A 69 6.37 -6.38 3.27
CA ALA A 69 5.19 -5.71 3.84
C ALA A 69 4.25 -5.20 2.74
N VAL A 70 4.83 -4.61 1.70
CA VAL A 70 4.13 -4.18 0.48
C VAL A 70 3.42 -5.36 -0.20
N SER A 71 4.11 -6.48 -0.40
CA SER A 71 3.53 -7.66 -1.04
C SER A 71 2.43 -8.29 -0.19
N ALA A 72 2.54 -8.28 1.13
CA ALA A 72 1.50 -8.76 2.03
C ALA A 72 0.22 -7.95 1.91
N ILE A 73 0.32 -6.62 1.83
CA ILE A 73 -0.84 -5.74 1.62
C ILE A 73 -1.42 -5.88 0.22
N HIS A 74 -0.58 -5.96 -0.82
CA HIS A 74 -1.06 -6.26 -2.17
C HIS A 74 -1.88 -7.56 -2.16
N SER A 75 -1.34 -8.63 -1.55
CA SER A 75 -1.95 -9.97 -1.53
C SER A 75 -3.32 -10.04 -0.86
N LEU A 76 -3.76 -8.99 -0.16
CA LEU A 76 -5.13 -8.89 0.35
C LEU A 76 -6.16 -8.94 -0.79
N ASN A 77 -5.77 -8.50 -2.00
CA ASN A 77 -6.63 -8.55 -3.18
C ASN A 77 -7.11 -9.97 -3.52
N ASN A 78 -6.28 -10.98 -3.25
CA ASN A 78 -6.58 -12.39 -3.54
C ASN A 78 -7.73 -12.95 -2.70
N PHE A 79 -8.10 -12.27 -1.60
CA PHE A 79 -9.21 -12.71 -0.77
C PHE A 79 -10.57 -12.23 -1.31
N PHE A 80 -10.60 -11.18 -2.15
CA PHE A 80 -11.84 -10.51 -2.57
C PHE A 80 -12.80 -11.34 -3.45
N PRO A 81 -12.34 -12.15 -4.43
CA PRO A 81 -13.25 -12.86 -5.34
C PRO A 81 -14.22 -13.84 -4.65
N GLU A 82 -13.89 -14.31 -3.44
CA GLU A 82 -14.72 -15.25 -2.68
C GLU A 82 -14.80 -14.85 -1.20
N MET A 83 -15.14 -13.59 -0.93
CA MET A 83 -15.26 -13.08 0.43
C MET A 83 -16.44 -13.70 1.16
N ASN A 84 -16.18 -14.20 2.37
CA ASN A 84 -17.20 -14.64 3.31
C ASN A 84 -16.91 -14.07 4.69
N THR A 85 -17.85 -14.23 5.63
CA THR A 85 -17.75 -13.69 6.99
C THR A 85 -16.45 -14.11 7.69
N THR A 86 -16.02 -15.36 7.52
CA THR A 86 -14.79 -15.87 8.11
C THR A 86 -13.55 -15.16 7.56
N LYS A 87 -13.42 -15.03 6.22
CA LYS A 87 -12.31 -14.31 5.57
C LYS A 87 -12.30 -12.83 5.98
N ILE A 88 -13.47 -12.18 6.06
CA ILE A 88 -13.61 -10.79 6.53
C ILE A 88 -13.09 -10.65 7.97
N CYS A 89 -13.54 -11.51 8.89
CA CYS A 89 -13.10 -11.47 10.29
C CYS A 89 -11.59 -11.67 10.42
N ILE A 90 -11.03 -12.65 9.70
CA ILE A 90 -9.57 -12.90 9.68
C ILE A 90 -8.82 -11.66 9.18
N LEU A 91 -9.26 -11.06 8.08
CA LEU A 91 -8.61 -9.87 7.52
C LEU A 91 -8.67 -8.69 8.49
N LEU A 92 -9.81 -8.42 9.13
CA LEU A 92 -9.95 -7.34 10.11
C LEU A 92 -9.06 -7.55 11.34
N ILE A 93 -8.94 -8.78 11.83
CA ILE A 93 -8.05 -9.11 12.96
C ILE A 93 -6.58 -8.89 12.54
N LEU A 94 -6.16 -9.41 11.39
CA LEU A 94 -4.78 -9.27 10.93
C LEU A 94 -4.41 -7.80 10.65
N LEU A 95 -5.29 -7.05 10.00
CA LEU A 95 -5.11 -5.61 9.76
C LEU A 95 -5.04 -4.83 11.07
N SER A 96 -5.92 -5.09 12.03
CA SER A 96 -5.92 -4.38 13.31
C SER A 96 -4.67 -4.67 14.14
N VAL A 97 -4.23 -5.93 14.21
CA VAL A 97 -2.95 -6.31 14.84
C VAL A 97 -1.78 -5.59 14.17
N TRP A 98 -1.73 -5.59 12.84
CA TRP A 98 -0.63 -4.98 12.10
C TRP A 98 -0.58 -3.46 12.26
N VAL A 99 -1.72 -2.76 12.12
CA VAL A 99 -1.81 -1.31 12.33
C VAL A 99 -1.42 -0.95 13.76
N THR A 100 -1.89 -1.71 14.75
CA THR A 100 -1.54 -1.50 16.16
C THR A 100 -0.03 -1.66 16.38
N ALA A 101 0.58 -2.71 15.82
CA ALA A 101 2.02 -2.93 15.91
C ALA A 101 2.83 -1.78 15.27
N LEU A 102 2.39 -1.25 14.12
CA LEU A 102 3.02 -0.10 13.48
C LEU A 102 2.91 1.17 14.34
N VAL A 103 1.75 1.43 14.94
CA VAL A 103 1.54 2.59 15.82
C VAL A 103 2.40 2.48 17.08
N ILE A 104 2.45 1.32 17.71
CA ILE A 104 3.31 1.07 18.89
C ILE A 104 4.78 1.28 18.54
N ARG A 105 5.25 0.68 17.43
CA ARG A 105 6.64 0.85 16.97
C ARG A 105 6.98 2.34 16.76
N LYS A 106 6.09 3.09 16.08
CA LYS A 106 6.29 4.52 15.84
C LYS A 106 6.37 5.33 17.14
N ARG A 107 5.54 5.01 18.13
CA ARG A 107 5.56 5.65 19.46
C ARG A 107 6.85 5.34 20.21
N ASN A 108 7.29 4.09 20.21
CA ASN A 108 8.50 3.67 20.92
C ASN A 108 9.77 4.32 20.34
N VAL A 109 9.88 4.45 19.02
CA VAL A 109 10.99 5.18 18.37
C VAL A 109 10.99 6.64 18.80
N LYS A 110 9.84 7.31 18.74
CA LYS A 110 9.71 8.72 19.14
C LYS A 110 10.09 8.96 20.61
N ASN A 111 9.70 8.06 21.51
CA ASN A 111 10.02 8.16 22.93
C ASN A 111 11.53 8.02 23.17
N LYS A 112 12.17 7.06 22.50
CA LYS A 112 13.63 6.88 22.59
C LYS A 112 14.40 8.11 22.12
N ASP A 113 14.00 8.70 20.99
CA ASP A 113 14.61 9.94 20.48
C ASP A 113 14.45 11.12 21.47
N SER A 114 13.34 11.17 22.22
CA SER A 114 13.12 12.21 23.22
C SER A 114 13.97 12.02 24.48
N GLU A 115 14.20 10.78 24.92
CA GLU A 115 15.06 10.48 26.06
C GLU A 115 16.53 10.82 25.75
N GLU A 116 17.03 10.46 24.57
CA GLU A 116 18.41 10.75 24.14
C GLU A 116 18.70 12.27 24.07
N ARG A 117 17.71 13.09 23.68
CA ARG A 117 17.84 14.56 23.65
C ARG A 117 17.85 15.24 25.01
N VAL A 118 17.32 14.59 26.06
CA VAL A 118 17.32 15.14 27.42
C VAL A 118 18.65 14.87 28.13
N ILE A 119 19.38 13.85 27.69
CA ILE A 119 20.64 13.40 28.33
C ILE A 119 21.89 14.03 27.67
N ALA A 120 21.76 14.58 26.45
CA ALA A 120 22.82 15.27 25.71
C ALA A 120 22.89 16.78 26.03
#